data_AF-A0A828Y8E4-F1
#
_entry.id   AF-A0A828Y8E4-F1
#
_cell.length_a   1.000
_cell.length_b   1.000
_cell.length_c   1.000
_cell.angle_alpha   90.00
_cell.angle_beta   90.00
_cell.angle_gamma   90.00
#
_symmetry.space_group_name_H-M   'P 1'
#
loop_
_entity.id
_entity.type
_entity.pdbx_description
1 polymer ?
#
loop_
_entity_poly.entity_id
_entity_poly.type
_entity_poly.pdbx_seq_one_letter_code
_entity_poly.pdbx_strand_id
1 'polypeptide(L)'
;MDAKHWSSTLGTELDWVEEEYLSLNLGDKRLDQRLKKIVSVMTKRGGTSLPDIFGNWSDTKGAYRFFSNPKVCYDKIIFPHRQSTKKRIQKLRNNFV
;
A
#
# COMPACT_ATOMS: atom_id res chain seq x y z
N MET A 1 -6.61 30.01 -1.78
CA MET A 1 -5.51 29.28 -1.11
C MET A 1 -5.83 27.81 -1.31
N ASP A 2 -5.34 27.28 -2.41
CA ASP A 2 -5.91 26.09 -3.03
C ASP A 2 -5.23 24.85 -2.47
N ALA A 3 -5.86 24.27 -1.45
CA ALA A 3 -5.57 22.90 -1.05
C ALA A 3 -5.95 21.99 -2.23
N LYS A 4 -4.99 21.74 -3.12
CA LYS A 4 -5.10 20.73 -4.19
C LYS A 4 -5.43 19.40 -3.54
N HIS A 5 -6.71 19.10 -3.57
CA HIS A 5 -7.32 17.80 -3.33
C HIS A 5 -6.60 16.79 -4.23
N TRP A 6 -5.75 15.95 -3.64
CA TRP A 6 -4.89 15.01 -4.35
C TRP A 6 -5.67 13.88 -5.05
N SER A 7 -7.01 13.89 -4.98
CA SER A 7 -7.90 12.84 -5.48
C SER A 7 -8.85 13.30 -6.59
N SER A 8 -8.38 14.06 -7.59
CA SER A 8 -9.24 14.47 -8.72
C SER A 8 -8.79 14.02 -10.11
N THR A 9 -7.65 13.34 -10.22
CA THR A 9 -7.26 12.74 -11.50
C THR A 9 -6.59 11.43 -11.17
N LEU A 10 -7.27 10.32 -11.38
CA LEU A 10 -6.73 9.01 -11.75
C LEU A 10 -7.88 8.00 -11.65
N GLY A 11 -8.32 7.50 -12.80
CA GLY A 11 -8.69 6.09 -12.81
C GLY A 11 -7.47 5.32 -12.25
N THR A 12 -7.73 4.45 -11.28
CA THR A 12 -6.81 3.55 -10.58
C THR A 12 -5.84 4.18 -9.55
N GLU A 13 -6.30 4.36 -8.31
CA GLU A 13 -5.46 4.48 -7.08
C GLU A 13 -4.53 3.28 -6.84
N LEU A 14 -4.60 2.23 -7.67
CA LEU A 14 -3.56 1.21 -7.77
C LEU A 14 -2.20 1.86 -8.05
N ASP A 15 -2.15 2.97 -8.80
CA ASP A 15 -0.89 3.52 -9.33
C ASP A 15 0.13 3.86 -8.24
N TRP A 16 -0.23 4.67 -7.24
CA TRP A 16 0.71 5.03 -6.18
C TRP A 16 1.12 3.83 -5.31
N VAL A 17 0.23 2.86 -5.09
CA VAL A 17 0.54 1.65 -4.32
C VAL A 17 1.45 0.72 -5.11
N GLU A 18 1.24 0.62 -6.42
CA GLU A 18 2.12 -0.11 -7.33
C GLU A 18 3.52 0.50 -7.34
N GLU A 19 3.64 1.82 -7.38
CA GLU A 19 4.91 2.55 -7.26
C GLU A 19 5.55 2.35 -5.88
N GLU A 20 4.77 2.50 -4.80
CA GLU A 20 5.25 2.40 -3.42
C GLU A 20 5.89 1.03 -3.14
N TYR A 21 5.28 -0.01 -3.70
CA TYR A 21 5.65 -1.41 -3.54
C TYR A 21 6.30 -2.02 -4.78
N LEU A 22 6.94 -1.20 -5.63
CA LEU A 22 7.56 -1.66 -6.88
C LEU A 22 8.63 -2.76 -6.66
N SER A 23 9.38 -2.67 -5.55
CA SER A 23 10.42 -3.65 -5.18
C SER A 23 9.94 -4.75 -4.24
N LEU A 24 8.62 -4.86 -4.02
CA LEU A 24 8.04 -5.89 -3.16
C LEU A 24 8.30 -7.29 -3.72
N ASN A 25 8.74 -8.20 -2.84
CA ASN A 25 8.87 -9.61 -3.16
C ASN A 25 8.62 -10.46 -1.90
N LEU A 26 7.39 -10.95 -1.75
CA LEU A 26 7.04 -11.90 -0.68
C LEU A 26 7.32 -13.36 -1.05
N GLY A 27 7.84 -13.63 -2.26
CA GLY A 27 8.11 -14.97 -2.78
C GLY A 27 6.87 -15.68 -3.35
N ASP A 28 5.71 -15.02 -3.36
CA ASP A 28 4.47 -15.46 -4.03
C ASP A 28 3.76 -14.22 -4.59
N LYS A 29 3.62 -14.14 -5.92
CA LYS A 29 3.02 -13.00 -6.61
C LYS A 29 1.58 -12.71 -6.15
N ARG A 30 0.85 -13.74 -5.69
CA ARG A 30 -0.52 -13.56 -5.16
C ARG A 30 -0.50 -12.86 -3.81
N LEU A 31 0.53 -13.06 -3.00
CA LEU A 31 0.73 -12.32 -1.75
C LEU A 31 1.11 -10.88 -2.06
N ASP A 32 1.95 -10.63 -3.05
CA ASP A 32 2.30 -9.27 -3.47
C ASP A 32 1.04 -8.49 -3.91
N GLN A 33 0.23 -9.08 -4.79
CA GLN A 33 -1.05 -8.50 -5.23
C GLN A 33 -2.02 -8.27 -4.06
N ARG A 34 -2.05 -9.20 -3.10
CA ARG A 34 -2.92 -9.07 -1.93
C ARG A 34 -2.48 -7.95 -1.00
N LEU A 35 -1.18 -7.77 -0.76
CA LEU A 35 -0.67 -6.65 0.02
C LEU A 35 -1.09 -5.32 -0.61
N LYS A 36 -0.90 -5.18 -1.92
CA LYS A 36 -1.27 -3.95 -2.65
C LYS A 36 -2.77 -3.68 -2.54
N LYS A 37 -3.63 -4.70 -2.75
CA LYS A 37 -5.08 -4.57 -2.52
C LYS A 37 -5.40 -4.12 -1.09
N ILE A 38 -4.81 -4.77 -0.09
CA ILE A 38 -5.04 -4.42 1.33
C ILE A 38 -4.67 -2.97 1.60
N VAL A 39 -3.47 -2.53 1.19
CA VAL A 39 -3.00 -1.16 1.38
C VAL A 39 -3.93 -0.16 0.68
N SER A 40 -4.29 -0.39 -0.59
CA SER A 40 -5.20 0.49 -1.34
C SER A 40 -6.55 0.68 -0.66
N VAL A 41 -7.09 -0.34 0.01
CA VAL A 41 -8.37 -0.22 0.72
C VAL A 41 -8.18 0.44 2.08
N MET A 42 -7.13 0.07 2.83
CA MET A 42 -6.84 0.65 4.15
C MET A 42 -6.56 2.15 4.09
N THR A 43 -5.94 2.66 3.02
CA THR A 43 -5.66 4.10 2.89
C THR A 43 -6.92 4.95 2.69
N LYS A 44 -8.05 4.36 2.29
CA LYS A 44 -9.33 5.07 2.11
C LYS A 44 -10.16 5.15 3.39
N ARG A 45 -10.01 4.16 4.27
CA ARG A 45 -10.84 3.93 5.45
C ARG A 45 -9.97 3.70 6.69
N GLY A 46 -8.85 4.41 6.78
CA GLY A 46 -7.91 4.26 7.88
C GLY A 46 -8.59 4.49 9.23
N GLY A 47 -8.17 3.75 10.26
CA GLY A 47 -8.66 3.92 11.64
C GLY A 47 -9.87 3.05 12.00
N THR A 48 -10.39 2.20 11.11
CA THR A 48 -11.46 1.24 11.42
C THR A 48 -10.98 -0.21 11.36
N SER A 49 -11.85 -1.15 11.75
CA SER A 49 -11.50 -2.57 11.76
C SER A 49 -11.38 -3.14 10.35
N LEU A 50 -10.63 -4.25 10.15
CA LEU A 50 -10.54 -4.91 8.83
C LEU A 50 -11.93 -5.26 8.25
N PRO A 51 -12.89 -5.82 9.03
CA PRO A 51 -14.26 -6.00 8.55
C PRO A 51 -14.90 -4.72 7.96
N ASP A 52 -14.75 -3.58 8.63
CA ASP A 52 -15.34 -2.30 8.20
C ASP A 52 -14.64 -1.76 6.94
N ILE A 53 -13.32 -1.95 6.86
CA ILE A 53 -12.50 -1.54 5.71
C ILE A 53 -12.94 -2.31 4.46
N PHE A 54 -13.07 -3.64 4.54
CA PHE A 54 -13.36 -4.49 3.36
C PHE A 54 -14.85 -4.61 3.01
N GLY A 55 -15.76 -4.47 3.97
CA GLY A 55 -17.21 -4.46 3.73
C GLY A 55 -17.79 -5.78 3.20
N ASN A 56 -16.98 -6.82 3.03
CA ASN A 56 -17.43 -8.15 2.64
C ASN A 56 -16.58 -9.24 3.30
N TRP A 57 -17.20 -10.40 3.52
CA TRP A 57 -16.58 -11.48 4.29
C TRP A 57 -15.40 -12.16 3.57
N SER A 58 -15.47 -12.26 2.24
CA SER A 58 -14.42 -12.90 1.43
C SER A 58 -13.10 -12.13 1.55
N ASP A 59 -13.14 -10.81 1.35
CA ASP A 59 -11.97 -9.94 1.44
C ASP A 59 -11.46 -9.81 2.87
N THR A 60 -12.38 -9.72 3.85
CA THR A 60 -12.02 -9.71 5.28
C THR A 60 -11.22 -10.94 5.67
N LYS A 61 -11.69 -12.15 5.31
CA LYS A 61 -10.91 -13.39 5.51
C LYS A 61 -9.61 -13.38 4.75
N GLY A 62 -9.60 -12.83 3.53
CA GLY A 62 -8.40 -12.69 2.70
C GLY A 62 -7.31 -11.89 3.41
N ALA A 63 -7.68 -10.79 4.06
CA ALA A 63 -6.77 -9.95 4.84
C ALA A 63 -6.26 -10.67 6.10
N TYR A 64 -7.14 -11.28 6.89
CA TYR A 64 -6.71 -12.06 8.06
C TYR A 64 -5.75 -13.19 7.68
N ARG A 65 -6.08 -13.96 6.63
CA ARG A 65 -5.22 -15.03 6.12
C ARG A 65 -3.89 -14.51 5.58
N PHE A 66 -3.87 -13.29 5.04
CA PHE A 66 -2.64 -12.66 4.59
C PHE A 66 -1.73 -12.34 5.77
N PHE A 67 -2.25 -11.67 6.79
CA PHE A 67 -1.48 -11.29 7.99
C PHE A 67 -1.07 -12.50 8.84
N SER A 68 -1.82 -13.60 8.80
CA SER A 68 -1.46 -14.85 9.48
C SER A 68 -0.56 -15.78 8.64
N ASN A 69 -0.16 -15.39 7.43
CA ASN A 69 0.61 -16.26 6.54
C ASN A 69 2.10 -16.27 6.94
N PRO A 70 2.71 -17.44 7.20
CA PRO A 70 4.13 -17.51 7.59
C PRO A 70 5.12 -17.02 6.51
N LYS A 71 4.69 -16.92 5.25
CA LYS A 71 5.49 -16.33 4.17
C LYS A 71 5.49 -14.80 4.18
N VAL A 72 4.50 -14.19 4.85
CA VAL A 72 4.36 -12.74 4.96
C VAL A 72 5.20 -12.27 6.14
N CYS A 73 6.28 -11.56 5.84
CA CYS A 73 7.21 -11.03 6.82
C CYS A 73 7.11 -9.50 6.88
N TYR A 74 7.05 -8.95 8.10
CA TYR A 74 7.01 -7.51 8.34
C TYR A 74 8.14 -6.78 7.62
N ASP A 75 9.38 -7.28 7.71
CA ASP A 75 10.55 -6.62 7.11
C ASP A 75 10.43 -6.52 5.59
N LYS A 76 9.86 -7.55 4.95
CA LYS A 76 9.61 -7.55 3.51
C LYS A 76 8.50 -6.59 3.09
N ILE A 77 7.53 -6.33 3.98
CA ILE A 77 6.47 -5.34 3.74
C ILE A 77 7.05 -3.91 3.88
N ILE A 78 7.77 -3.62 4.95
CA ILE A 78 8.21 -2.24 5.24
C ILE A 78 9.39 -1.78 4.37
N PHE A 79 10.21 -2.72 3.89
CA PHE A 79 11.38 -2.42 3.06
C PHE A 79 11.08 -1.58 1.80
N PRO A 80 10.16 -1.99 0.90
CA PRO A 80 9.85 -1.20 -0.29
C PRO A 80 9.28 0.18 0.07
N HIS A 81 8.43 0.28 1.10
CA HIS A 81 7.90 1.56 1.59
C HIS A 81 9.02 2.52 2.07
N ARG A 82 10.02 2.00 2.78
CA ARG A 82 11.20 2.79 3.18
C ARG A 82 12.02 3.24 1.98
N GLN A 83 12.20 2.39 0.97
CA GLN A 83 12.90 2.75 -0.26
C GLN A 83 12.17 3.88 -1.00
N SER A 84 10.85 3.77 -1.16
CA SER A 84 10.00 4.77 -1.80
C SER A 84 10.03 6.10 -1.03
N THR A 85 10.04 6.05 0.29
CA THR A 85 10.21 7.24 1.15
C THR A 85 11.57 7.91 0.95
N LYS A 86 12.66 7.14 0.93
CA LYS A 86 14.00 7.67 0.63
C LYS A 86 14.07 8.32 -0.74
N LYS A 87 13.45 7.71 -1.76
CA LYS A 87 13.37 8.28 -3.12
C LYS A 87 12.66 9.63 -3.13
N ARG A 88 11.52 9.76 -2.43
CA ARG A 88 10.81 11.05 -2.29
C ARG A 88 11.67 12.12 -1.62
N ILE A 89 12.35 11.78 -0.53
CA ILE A 89 13.25 12.71 0.17
C ILE A 89 14.40 13.17 -0.74
N GLN A 90 15.02 12.24 -1.47
CA GLN A 90 16.09 12.58 -2.42
C GLN A 90 15.60 13.48 -3.54
N LYS A 91 14.40 13.22 -4.09
CA LYS A 91 13.77 14.06 -5.11
C LYS A 91 13.52 15.47 -4.60
N LEU A 92 13.00 15.62 -3.37
CA LEU A 92 12.83 16.94 -2.76
C LEU A 92 14.17 17.66 -2.61
N ARG A 93 15.21 16.98 -2.08
CA ARG A 93 16.55 17.56 -1.95
C ARG A 93 17.10 18.09 -3.28
N ASN A 94 16.92 17.33 -4.36
CA ASN A 94 17.38 17.72 -5.69
C ASN A 94 16.61 18.90 -6.30
N ASN A 95 15.42 19.23 -5.78
CA ASN A 95 14.64 20.35 -6.28
C ASN A 95 14.98 21.68 -5.58
N PHE A 96 15.72 21.63 -4.47
CA PHE A 96 16.14 22.80 -3.67
C PHE A 96 17.64 23.12 -3.80
N VAL A 97 18.36 22.37 -4.63
CA VAL A 97 19.76 22.61 -5.04
C VAL A 97 19.75 22.89 -6.53
#